data_AF-A0A1A8AN55-F1
#
_entry.id   AF-A0A1A8AN55-F1
#
_cell.length_a   1.000
_cell.length_b   1.000
_cell.length_c   1.000
_cell.angle_alpha   90.00
_cell.angle_beta   90.00
_cell.angle_gamma   90.00
#
_symmetry.space_group_name_H-M   'P 1'
#
loop_
_entity.id
_entity.type
_entity.pdbx_description
1 polymer ?
#
loop_
_entity_poly.entity_id
_entity_poly.type
_entity_poly.pdbx_seq_one_letter_code
_entity_poly.pdbx_strand_id
1 'polypeptide(L)'
;VWVPEMASKDLLSCVHTEDYPNKFISGRINEEQRRTTGCPWSKGIVRCCRYETGGTVLAAQVAQQRGLACSTAGGTHHAFPSYGSGCCLLSHLAAAAKYLMSNSSSKRRILIVDLDVHLFYDGACPPPVRCRQMLPAFPAVTK
;
A
#
# COMPACT_ATOMS: atom_id res chain seq x y z
N VAL A 1 -5.95 20.16 11.71
CA VAL A 1 -6.02 18.67 11.75
C VAL A 1 -6.86 18.23 10.57
N TRP A 2 -6.35 17.32 9.74
CA TRP A 2 -7.05 16.78 8.58
C TRP A 2 -7.66 15.42 8.93
N VAL A 3 -8.83 15.11 8.37
CA VAL A 3 -9.55 13.86 8.62
C VAL A 3 -9.57 13.05 7.32
N PRO A 4 -9.04 11.82 7.31
CA PRO A 4 -9.01 11.00 6.12
C PRO A 4 -10.37 10.37 5.84
N GLU A 5 -10.68 10.28 4.55
CA GLU A 5 -11.74 9.39 4.08
C GLU A 5 -11.21 7.96 3.98
N MET A 6 -12.12 7.00 4.10
CA MET A 6 -11.77 5.59 3.92
C MET A 6 -11.49 5.33 2.43
N ALA A 7 -10.33 4.77 2.10
CA ALA A 7 -9.96 4.47 0.71
C ALA A 7 -11.05 3.65 0.00
N SER A 8 -11.51 4.11 -1.16
CA SER A 8 -12.50 3.40 -1.98
C SER A 8 -11.91 2.12 -2.56
N LYS A 9 -12.77 1.19 -2.97
CA LYS A 9 -12.33 -0.01 -3.71
C LYS A 9 -11.57 0.39 -4.97
N ASP A 10 -12.08 1.38 -5.71
CA ASP A 10 -11.50 1.79 -6.99
C ASP A 10 -10.07 2.31 -6.83
N LEU A 11 -9.82 3.08 -5.77
CA LEU A 11 -8.48 3.53 -5.42
C LEU A 11 -7.54 2.36 -5.12
N LEU A 12 -8.01 1.34 -4.40
CA LEU A 12 -7.21 0.14 -4.11
C LEU A 12 -6.92 -0.68 -5.37
N SER A 13 -7.90 -0.77 -6.27
CA SER A 13 -7.77 -1.46 -7.57
C SER A 13 -6.80 -0.77 -8.54
N CYS A 14 -6.37 0.46 -8.28
CA CYS A 14 -5.32 1.10 -9.08
C CYS A 14 -3.93 0.47 -8.90
N VAL A 15 -3.74 -0.30 -7.83
CA VAL A 15 -2.44 -0.93 -7.47
C VAL A 15 -2.53 -2.41 -7.17
N HIS A 16 -3.71 -2.87 -6.75
CA HIS A 16 -4.00 -4.28 -6.55
C HIS A 16 -4.72 -4.88 -7.75
N THR A 17 -4.59 -6.19 -7.94
CA THR A 17 -5.39 -6.91 -8.91
C THR A 17 -6.87 -6.80 -8.55
N GLU A 18 -7.74 -6.68 -9.55
CA GLU A 18 -9.16 -6.31 -9.38
C GLU A 18 -9.92 -7.17 -8.33
N ASP A 19 -9.56 -8.45 -8.24
CA ASP A 19 -10.20 -9.42 -7.36
C ASP A 19 -9.70 -9.34 -5.90
N TYR A 20 -8.45 -8.92 -5.67
CA TYR A 20 -7.86 -8.95 -4.33
C TYR A 20 -8.54 -8.02 -3.33
N PRO A 21 -8.76 -6.70 -3.62
CA PRO A 21 -9.48 -5.81 -2.71
C PRO A 21 -10.89 -6.33 -2.40
N ASN A 22 -11.58 -6.94 -3.36
CA ASN A 22 -12.91 -7.50 -3.14
C ASN A 22 -12.89 -8.64 -2.14
N LYS A 23 -12.01 -9.61 -2.35
CA LYS A 23 -11.84 -10.74 -1.43
C LYS A 23 -11.44 -10.26 -0.04
N PHE A 24 -10.50 -9.33 0.04
CA PHE A 24 -10.04 -8.75 1.30
C PHE A 24 -11.16 -8.04 2.06
N ILE A 25 -11.87 -7.12 1.40
CA ILE A 25 -12.93 -6.31 2.03
C ILE A 25 -14.12 -7.19 2.46
N SER A 26 -14.47 -8.19 1.65
CA SER A 26 -15.61 -9.09 1.92
C SER A 26 -15.28 -10.27 2.84
N GLY A 27 -14.02 -10.43 3.26
CA GLY A 27 -13.60 -11.53 4.13
C GLY A 27 -13.54 -12.89 3.44
N ARG A 28 -13.41 -12.93 2.12
CA ARG A 28 -13.27 -14.16 1.32
C ARG A 28 -11.81 -14.56 1.11
N ILE A 29 -10.95 -14.19 2.04
CA ILE A 29 -9.53 -14.57 2.03
C ILE A 29 -9.42 -15.92 2.72
N ASN A 30 -8.78 -16.88 2.06
CA ASN A 30 -8.68 -18.25 2.58
C ASN A 30 -7.63 -18.34 3.72
N GLU A 31 -7.58 -19.49 4.39
CA GLU A 31 -6.69 -19.68 5.54
C GLU A 31 -5.20 -19.61 5.17
N GLU A 32 -4.84 -20.11 3.98
CA GLU A 32 -3.46 -20.02 3.48
C GLU A 32 -3.02 -18.56 3.32
N GLN A 33 -3.86 -17.73 2.71
CA GLN A 33 -3.61 -16.30 2.55
C GLN A 33 -3.51 -15.59 3.91
N ARG A 34 -4.35 -15.96 4.89
CA ARG A 34 -4.26 -15.44 6.27
C ARG A 34 -2.97 -15.86 6.96
N ARG A 35 -2.49 -17.08 6.71
CA ARG A 35 -1.20 -17.55 7.23
C ARG A 35 -0.04 -16.76 6.61
N THR A 36 -0.09 -16.49 5.31
CA THR A 36 0.91 -15.68 4.61
C THR A 36 0.98 -14.26 5.13
N THR A 37 -0.17 -13.65 5.45
CA THR A 37 -0.18 -12.30 6.03
C THR A 37 0.27 -12.28 7.49
N GLY A 38 0.20 -13.41 8.21
CA GLY A 38 0.51 -13.47 9.65
C GLY A 38 -0.46 -12.66 10.53
N CYS A 39 -1.55 -12.16 9.94
CA CYS A 39 -2.48 -11.24 10.59
C CYS A 39 -3.93 -11.77 10.46
N PRO A 40 -4.71 -11.82 11.56
CA PRO A 40 -6.08 -12.32 11.50
C PRO A 40 -6.94 -11.40 10.62
N TRP A 41 -7.97 -11.96 9.98
CA TRP A 41 -8.93 -11.12 9.28
C TRP A 41 -10.02 -10.64 10.25
N SER A 42 -10.35 -9.35 10.21
CA SER A 42 -11.54 -8.80 10.86
C SER A 42 -12.04 -7.56 10.12
N LYS A 43 -13.32 -7.21 10.30
CA LYS A 43 -13.87 -5.95 9.78
C LYS A 43 -13.13 -4.72 10.31
N GLY A 44 -12.60 -4.79 11.54
CA GLY A 44 -11.78 -3.74 12.14
C GLY A 44 -10.46 -3.56 11.40
N ILE A 45 -9.79 -4.66 11.06
CA ILE A 45 -8.52 -4.64 10.30
C ILE A 45 -8.76 -4.12 8.88
N VAL A 46 -9.81 -4.57 8.20
CA VAL A 46 -10.19 -4.03 6.88
C VAL A 46 -10.40 -2.52 6.95
N ARG A 47 -11.11 -2.05 7.96
CA ARG A 47 -11.34 -0.61 8.17
C ARG A 47 -10.03 0.14 8.44
N CYS A 48 -9.17 -0.40 9.29
CA CYS A 48 -7.87 0.17 9.63
C CYS A 48 -7.01 0.36 8.37
N CYS A 49 -6.79 -0.70 7.58
CA CYS A 49 -5.97 -0.64 6.37
C CYS A 49 -6.54 0.34 5.32
N ARG A 50 -7.87 0.47 5.22
CA ARG A 50 -8.48 1.44 4.30
C ARG A 50 -8.31 2.89 4.77
N TYR A 51 -8.36 3.15 6.08
CA TYR A 51 -8.07 4.47 6.62
C TYR A 51 -6.58 4.81 6.57
N GLU A 52 -5.70 3.83 6.75
CA GLU A 52 -4.26 3.98 6.52
C GLU A 52 -4.00 4.46 5.08
N THR A 53 -4.57 3.77 4.08
CA THR A 53 -4.45 4.20 2.67
C THR A 53 -5.03 5.59 2.43
N GLY A 54 -6.24 5.87 2.94
CA GLY A 54 -6.85 7.18 2.80
C GLY A 54 -6.05 8.30 3.48
N GLY A 55 -5.47 8.01 4.65
CA GLY A 55 -4.57 8.89 5.38
C GLY A 55 -3.30 9.22 4.63
N THR A 56 -2.64 8.22 4.03
CA THR A 56 -1.45 8.42 3.19
C THR A 56 -1.77 9.27 1.96
N VAL A 57 -2.91 9.03 1.29
CA VAL A 57 -3.35 9.82 0.14
C VAL A 57 -3.62 11.28 0.54
N LEU A 58 -4.36 11.49 1.62
CA LEU A 58 -4.67 12.83 2.12
C LEU A 58 -3.40 13.57 2.55
N ALA A 59 -2.48 12.92 3.27
CA ALA A 59 -1.20 13.52 3.63
C ALA A 59 -0.42 13.92 2.37
N ALA A 60 -0.38 13.07 1.34
CA ALA A 60 0.28 13.37 0.09
C ALA A 60 -0.35 14.59 -0.63
N GLN A 61 -1.69 14.71 -0.64
CA GLN A 61 -2.40 15.87 -1.18
C GLN A 61 -2.11 17.15 -0.39
N VAL A 62 -2.14 17.08 0.94
CA VAL A 62 -1.84 18.22 1.81
C VAL A 62 -0.40 18.68 1.64
N ALA A 63 0.55 17.74 1.54
CA ALA A 63 1.96 18.05 1.30
C ALA A 63 2.19 18.78 -0.03
N GLN A 64 1.43 18.46 -1.09
CA GLN A 64 1.52 19.21 -2.35
C GLN A 64 1.12 20.69 -2.20
N GLN A 65 0.23 21.01 -1.27
CA GLN A 65 -0.25 22.38 -1.04
C GLN A 65 0.57 23.12 0.04
N ARG A 66 1.09 22.38 1.03
CA ARG A 66 1.70 22.94 2.25
C ARG A 66 3.21 22.65 2.38
N GLY A 67 3.79 21.89 1.45
CA GLY A 67 5.18 21.46 1.46
C GLY A 67 5.44 20.17 2.24
N LEU A 68 4.83 20.01 3.42
CA LEU A 68 5.01 18.83 4.28
C LEU A 68 3.71 18.42 4.96
N ALA A 69 3.48 17.12 5.05
CA ALA A 69 2.43 16.50 5.86
C ALA A 69 2.89 15.13 6.34
N CYS A 70 2.26 14.62 7.40
CA CYS A 70 2.58 13.33 7.99
C CYS A 70 1.30 12.52 8.22
N SER A 71 1.36 11.23 7.92
CA SER A 71 0.38 10.22 8.33
C SER A 71 1.10 9.18 9.18
N THR A 72 0.70 9.03 10.44
CA THR A 72 1.29 8.04 11.38
C THR A 72 0.52 6.71 11.40
N ALA A 73 -0.58 6.62 10.66
CA ALA A 73 -1.33 5.38 10.49
C ALA A 73 -0.68 4.44 9.47
N GLY A 74 0.26 4.96 8.67
CA GLY A 74 1.02 4.25 7.64
C GLY A 74 2.14 3.37 8.20
N GLY A 75 2.88 2.77 7.28
CA GLY A 75 4.07 1.96 7.55
C GLY A 75 4.05 0.58 6.92
N THR A 76 2.90 0.09 6.46
CA THR A 76 2.84 -1.23 5.81
C THR A 76 3.35 -1.17 4.36
N HIS A 77 4.49 -1.79 4.09
CA HIS A 77 5.14 -1.76 2.75
C HIS A 77 5.25 -3.13 2.05
N HIS A 78 4.93 -4.24 2.70
CA HIS A 78 5.11 -5.58 2.13
C HIS A 78 3.95 -6.08 1.27
N ALA A 79 2.86 -5.31 1.11
CA ALA A 79 1.69 -5.74 0.35
C ALA A 79 1.97 -5.80 -1.16
N PHE A 80 1.65 -6.93 -1.78
CA PHE A 80 1.80 -7.17 -3.22
C PHE A 80 0.49 -6.87 -3.96
N PRO A 81 0.51 -6.77 -5.31
CA PRO A 81 -0.69 -6.50 -6.09
C PRO A 81 -1.83 -7.51 -5.84
N SER A 82 -1.54 -8.80 -5.69
CA SER A 82 -2.56 -9.85 -5.56
C SER A 82 -2.67 -10.50 -4.18
N TYR A 83 -1.82 -10.13 -3.22
CA TYR A 83 -1.80 -10.70 -1.87
C TYR A 83 -1.10 -9.81 -0.86
N GLY A 84 -1.40 -9.98 0.43
CA GLY A 84 -0.67 -9.36 1.54
C GLY A 84 0.44 -10.26 2.07
N SER A 85 1.44 -9.66 2.72
CA SER A 85 2.57 -10.36 3.38
C SER A 85 2.98 -9.58 4.63
N GLY A 86 3.52 -10.25 5.65
CA GLY A 86 4.14 -9.57 6.80
C GLY A 86 3.25 -8.50 7.47
N CYS A 87 1.98 -8.84 7.73
CA CYS A 87 0.93 -7.96 8.24
C CYS A 87 0.57 -6.73 7.38
N CYS A 88 1.15 -6.61 6.19
CA CYS A 88 0.83 -5.58 5.20
C CYS A 88 -0.25 -6.11 4.24
N LEU A 89 -1.48 -5.61 4.37
CA LEU A 89 -2.65 -6.14 3.66
C LEU A 89 -3.01 -5.32 2.42
N LEU A 90 -2.79 -4.01 2.44
CA LEU A 90 -3.01 -3.09 1.31
C LEU A 90 -1.79 -2.18 1.17
N SER A 91 -1.41 -1.85 -0.06
CA SER A 91 -0.25 -0.97 -0.31
C SER A 91 -0.68 0.50 -0.36
N HIS A 92 -0.59 1.20 0.76
CA HIS A 92 -0.97 2.62 0.84
C HIS A 92 -0.02 3.54 0.07
N LEU A 93 1.29 3.30 0.10
CA LEU A 93 2.29 4.09 -0.63
C LEU A 93 2.06 4.02 -2.15
N ALA A 94 1.84 2.81 -2.65
CA ALA A 94 1.53 2.58 -4.06
C ALA A 94 0.24 3.32 -4.46
N ALA A 95 -0.82 3.19 -3.66
CA ALA A 95 -2.12 3.81 -3.94
C ALA A 95 -2.00 5.35 -3.94
N ALA A 96 -1.32 5.93 -2.96
CA ALA A 96 -1.07 7.37 -2.91
C ALA A 96 -0.25 7.85 -4.12
N ALA A 97 0.81 7.12 -4.49
CA ALA A 97 1.63 7.47 -5.63
C ALA A 97 0.83 7.44 -6.94
N LYS A 98 0.03 6.38 -7.17
CA LYS A 98 -0.87 6.28 -8.33
C LYS A 98 -1.90 7.39 -8.37
N TYR A 99 -2.54 7.68 -7.24
CA TYR A 99 -3.52 8.76 -7.13
C TYR A 99 -2.92 10.13 -7.48
N LEU A 100 -1.74 10.45 -6.95
CA LEU A 100 -1.08 11.71 -7.29
C LEU A 100 -0.66 11.79 -8.76
N MET A 101 -0.28 10.66 -9.37
CA MET A 101 0.07 10.62 -10.79
C MET A 101 -1.15 10.75 -11.70
N SER A 102 -2.30 10.14 -11.36
CA SER A 102 -3.53 10.24 -12.15
C SER A 102 -4.14 11.64 -12.11
N ASN A 103 -3.97 12.35 -11.00
CA ASN A 103 -4.58 13.66 -10.77
C ASN A 103 -3.66 14.83 -11.15
N SER A 104 -2.50 14.57 -11.75
CA SER A 104 -1.54 15.60 -12.19
C SER A 104 -1.56 15.78 -13.70
N SER A 105 -1.70 17.03 -14.15
CA SER A 105 -1.65 17.42 -15.57
C SER A 105 -0.25 17.26 -16.20
N SER A 106 0.79 17.19 -15.38
CA SER A 106 2.19 17.07 -15.81
C SER A 106 2.80 15.75 -15.35
N LYS A 107 3.77 15.24 -16.13
CA LYS A 107 4.55 14.05 -15.76
C LYS A 107 5.33 14.31 -14.47
N ARG A 108 4.87 13.77 -13.34
CA ARG A 108 5.56 13.83 -12.04
C ARG A 108 6.35 12.56 -11.79
N ARG A 109 7.51 12.71 -11.15
CA ARG A 109 8.27 11.60 -10.58
C ARG A 109 8.04 11.60 -9.07
N ILE A 110 7.83 10.42 -8.49
CA ILE A 110 7.66 10.25 -7.04
C ILE A 110 8.83 9.39 -6.57
N LEU A 111 9.55 9.90 -5.57
CA LEU A 111 10.59 9.17 -4.85
C LEU A 111 9.99 8.64 -3.55
N ILE A 112 10.11 7.33 -3.32
CA ILE A 112 9.78 6.70 -2.04
C ILE A 112 11.11 6.36 -1.38
N VAL A 113 11.31 6.86 -0.17
CA VAL A 113 12.46 6.54 0.68
C VAL A 113 11.96 5.69 1.83
N ASP A 114 12.53 4.50 1.96
CA ASP A 114 12.18 3.55 3.01
C ASP A 114 13.32 3.47 4.02
N LEU A 115 12.99 3.72 5.28
CA LEU A 115 13.93 3.70 6.40
C LEU A 115 13.60 2.57 7.38
N ASP A 116 12.66 1.69 7.04
CA ASP A 116 12.37 0.52 7.87
C ASP A 116 13.56 -0.45 7.84
N VAL A 117 13.88 -1.01 9.02
CA VAL A 117 15.00 -1.93 9.20
C VAL A 117 14.70 -3.34 8.67
N HIS A 118 13.42 -3.66 8.44
CA HIS A 118 13.00 -4.92 7.84
C HIS A 118 13.31 -4.90 6.33
N LEU A 119 14.56 -5.25 5.99
CA LEU A 119 14.93 -5.65 4.64
C LEU A 119 14.28 -7.00 4.33
N PHE A 120 13.46 -7.03 3.28
CA PHE A 120 12.83 -8.20 2.64
C PHE A 120 13.53 -9.55 2.92
N TYR A 121 13.15 -10.21 4.01
CA TYR A 121 13.48 -11.60 4.29
C TYR A 121 12.31 -12.29 4.97
N ASP A 122 11.12 -12.09 4.41
CA ASP A 122 9.99 -12.96 4.64
C ASP A 122 10.41 -14.30 4.01
N GLY A 123 10.64 -15.35 4.81
CA GLY A 123 11.09 -16.69 4.38
C GLY A 123 10.19 -17.41 3.35
N ALA A 124 9.28 -16.69 2.70
CA ALA A 124 8.48 -17.09 1.55
C ALA A 124 9.10 -16.69 0.19
N CYS A 125 10.19 -15.90 0.16
CA CYS A 125 10.85 -15.49 -1.09
C CYS A 125 12.23 -16.18 -1.26
N PRO A 126 12.40 -17.14 -2.18
CA PRO A 126 13.71 -17.76 -2.40
C PRO A 126 14.69 -16.78 -3.08
N PRO A 127 15.93 -16.62 -2.61
CA PRO A 127 16.93 -15.85 -3.35
C PRO A 127 17.28 -16.53 -4.68
N PRO A 128 17.51 -15.80 -5.80
CA PRO A 128 17.63 -14.36 -5.94
C PRO A 128 16.50 -13.78 -6.80
N VAL A 129 15.27 -13.70 -6.29
CA VAL A 129 14.25 -12.87 -6.97
C VAL A 129 14.53 -11.42 -6.62
N ARG A 130 15.04 -10.64 -7.59
CA ARG A 130 15.04 -9.17 -7.50
C ARG A 130 13.68 -8.71 -7.01
N CYS A 131 13.67 -7.90 -5.96
CA CYS A 131 12.45 -7.34 -5.39
C CYS A 131 11.78 -6.40 -6.43
N ARG A 132 10.94 -6.98 -7.31
CA ARG A 132 10.02 -6.26 -8.20
C ARG A 132 8.75 -5.84 -7.44
N GLN A 133 8.88 -5.52 -6.16
CA GLN A 133 7.77 -4.97 -5.38
C GLN A 133 7.48 -3.50 -5.69
N MET A 134 8.44 -2.79 -6.28
CA MET A 134 8.13 -1.50 -6.86
C MET A 134 7.40 -1.73 -8.17
N LEU A 135 6.08 -1.48 -8.10
CA LEU A 135 5.21 -1.01 -9.15
C LEU A 135 5.84 -1.15 -10.55
N PRO A 136 5.28 -1.91 -11.51
CA PRO A 136 5.83 -1.98 -12.88
C PRO A 136 5.96 -0.61 -13.58
N ALA A 137 5.45 0.47 -12.96
CA ALA A 137 5.56 1.86 -13.39
C ALA A 137 6.66 2.70 -12.71
N PHE A 138 7.42 2.15 -11.75
CA PHE A 138 8.44 2.91 -11.00
C PHE A 138 9.77 2.17 -11.07
N PRO A 139 10.79 2.73 -11.73
CA PRO A 139 12.13 2.15 -11.66
C PRO A 139 12.57 2.19 -10.20
N ALA A 140 12.82 1.01 -9.63
CA ALA A 140 13.43 0.90 -8.32
C ALA A 140 14.79 1.62 -8.36
N VAL A 141 14.92 2.71 -7.62
CA VAL A 141 16.23 3.30 -7.33
C VAL A 141 16.72 2.58 -6.08
N THR A 142 17.38 1.45 -6.27
CA THR A 142 18.14 0.78 -5.22
C THR A 142 19.49 1.51 -5.08
N LYS A 143 19.93 1.75 -3.84
CA LYS A 143 21.36 1.90 -3.60
C LYS A 143 22.09 0.60 -3.98
#